data_AF-A0A6M2DYT5-F1
#
_entry.id   AF-A0A6M2DYT5-F1
#
_cell.length_a   1.000
_cell.length_b   1.000
_cell.length_c   1.000
_cell.angle_alpha   90.00
_cell.angle_beta   90.00
_cell.angle_gamma   90.00
#
_symmetry.space_group_name_H-M   'P 1'
#
loop_
_entity.id
_entity.type
_entity.pdbx_description
1 polymer ?
#
loop_
_entity_poly.entity_id
_entity_poly.type
_entity_poly.pdbx_seq_one_letter_code
_entity_poly.pdbx_strand_id
1 'polypeptide(L)'
;MNVFDLLLRVVNVFNLFITYGDTFLPTPSSYDELYYELNRVANVFDNLYLMARRYSALDCEFKQDAMRLTNGLINIRAITNHFAPKIQAWLESKGLSTPTEEQVLEVVRGNYDSLTLKLQDSLDQYERYTEKPTHTSFFTTLVRGIVNDTRSNLDFGGMDLQAILQEFSSIS
;
A
#
# COMPACT_ATOMS: atom_id res chain seq x y z
N MET A 1 -5.02 -12.41 -11.41
CA MET A 1 -4.92 -11.08 -10.77
C MET A 1 -3.47 -10.63 -10.89
N ASN A 2 -3.22 -9.46 -11.49
CA ASN A 2 -1.89 -8.94 -11.66
C ASN A 2 -1.39 -8.32 -10.34
N VAL A 3 -0.58 -9.06 -9.58
CA VAL A 3 -0.05 -8.58 -8.30
C VAL A 3 0.89 -7.40 -8.45
N PHE A 4 1.57 -7.27 -9.61
CA PHE A 4 2.50 -6.17 -9.86
C PHE A 4 1.80 -4.82 -9.92
N ASP A 5 0.59 -4.75 -10.46
CA ASP A 5 -0.19 -3.51 -10.48
C ASP A 5 -0.52 -3.02 -9.07
N LEU A 6 -0.97 -3.93 -8.20
CA LEU A 6 -1.24 -3.61 -6.79
C LEU A 6 0.03 -3.13 -6.08
N LEU A 7 1.13 -3.85 -6.25
CA LEU A 7 2.42 -3.50 -5.65
C LEU A 7 2.93 -2.15 -6.15
N LEU A 8 2.75 -1.86 -7.45
CA LEU A 8 3.12 -0.58 -8.03
C LEU A 8 2.32 0.57 -7.41
N ARG A 9 1.02 0.40 -7.20
CA ARG A 9 0.19 1.41 -6.50
C ARG A 9 0.70 1.67 -5.09
N VAL A 10 1.07 0.63 -4.33
CA VAL A 10 1.65 0.78 -3.00
C VAL A 10 2.99 1.51 -3.04
N VAL A 11 3.89 1.12 -3.95
CA VAL A 11 5.20 1.77 -4.14
C VAL A 11 5.07 3.23 -4.57
N ASN A 12 4.06 3.56 -5.37
CA ASN A 12 3.79 4.94 -5.78
C ASN A 12 3.39 5.83 -4.59
N VAL A 13 2.68 5.28 -3.60
CA VAL A 13 2.41 6.03 -2.35
C VAL A 13 3.74 6.39 -1.67
N PHE A 14 4.65 5.44 -1.48
CA PHE A 14 5.97 5.74 -0.91
C PHE A 14 6.74 6.77 -1.74
N ASN A 15 6.75 6.65 -3.07
CA ASN A 15 7.42 7.60 -3.93
C ASN A 15 6.81 9.02 -3.85
N LEU A 16 5.49 9.12 -3.63
CA LEU A 16 4.82 10.40 -3.37
C LEU A 16 5.37 11.04 -2.09
N PHE A 17 5.41 10.29 -0.98
CA PHE A 17 5.98 10.77 0.30
C PHE A 17 7.46 11.14 0.18
N ILE A 18 8.25 10.34 -0.54
CA ILE A 18 9.67 10.60 -0.74
C ILE A 18 9.89 11.90 -1.55
N THR A 19 9.10 12.11 -2.60
CA THR A 19 9.33 13.20 -3.57
C THR A 19 8.68 14.52 -3.13
N TYR A 20 7.49 14.46 -2.53
CA TYR A 20 6.64 15.62 -2.25
C TYR A 20 6.19 15.70 -0.80
N GLY A 21 6.72 14.86 0.09
CA GLY A 21 6.37 14.84 1.51
C GLY A 21 6.51 16.20 2.20
N ASP A 22 7.35 17.10 1.71
CA ASP A 22 7.53 18.47 2.20
C ASP A 22 6.26 19.30 2.07
N THR A 23 5.38 18.93 1.14
CA THR A 23 4.11 19.61 0.91
C THR A 23 2.95 19.12 1.80
N PHE A 24 3.02 17.91 2.37
CA PHE A 24 1.89 17.31 3.11
C PHE A 24 2.23 16.55 4.39
N LEU A 25 3.51 16.27 4.68
CA LEU A 25 3.92 15.77 5.98
C LEU A 25 3.81 16.89 7.02
N PRO A 26 3.35 16.59 8.25
CA PRO A 26 3.02 17.59 9.25
C PRO A 26 4.26 18.34 9.78
N THR A 27 5.41 17.66 9.81
CA THR A 27 6.67 18.24 10.30
C THR A 27 7.87 17.73 9.50
N PRO A 28 8.98 18.47 9.47
CA PRO A 28 10.24 17.98 8.90
C PRO A 28 10.73 16.67 9.55
N SER A 29 10.47 16.47 10.84
CA SER A 29 10.85 15.23 11.55
C SER A 29 10.15 13.99 11.00
N SER A 30 8.96 14.13 10.40
CA SER A 30 8.27 13.02 9.75
C SER A 30 9.04 12.44 8.56
N TYR A 31 9.93 13.22 7.92
CA TYR A 31 10.85 12.68 6.91
C TYR A 31 11.93 11.78 7.51
N ASP A 32 12.47 12.18 8.66
CA ASP A 32 13.46 11.37 9.38
C ASP A 32 12.85 10.03 9.75
N GLU A 33 11.62 10.05 10.28
CA GLU A 33 10.84 8.88 10.65
C GLU A 33 10.55 8.00 9.43
N LEU A 34 10.11 8.59 8.30
CA LEU A 34 9.90 7.84 7.06
C LEU A 34 11.18 7.11 6.62
N TYR A 35 12.32 7.78 6.64
CA TYR A 35 13.59 7.21 6.17
C TYR A 35 14.14 6.18 7.15
N TYR A 36 13.95 6.39 8.45
CA TYR A 36 14.18 5.39 9.47
C TYR A 36 13.36 4.12 9.21
N GLU A 37 12.05 4.29 9.00
CA GLU A 37 11.13 3.18 8.75
C GLU A 37 11.50 2.39 7.49
N LEU A 38 11.80 3.09 6.39
CA LEU A 38 12.26 2.45 5.15
C LEU A 38 13.53 1.61 5.35
N ASN A 39 14.48 2.11 6.14
CA ASN A 39 15.68 1.34 6.48
C ASN A 39 15.37 0.15 7.39
N ARG A 40 14.49 0.32 8.38
CA ARG A 40 14.09 -0.74 9.31
C ARG A 40 13.48 -1.94 8.60
N VAL A 41 12.66 -1.70 7.57
CA VAL A 41 11.99 -2.76 6.78
C VAL A 41 12.64 -2.99 5.40
N ALA A 42 13.91 -2.61 5.23
CA ALA A 42 14.61 -2.68 3.94
C ALA A 42 14.54 -4.07 3.28
N ASN A 43 14.57 -5.14 4.08
CA ASN A 43 14.47 -6.52 3.61
C ASN A 43 13.17 -6.81 2.81
N VAL A 44 12.05 -6.16 3.15
CA VAL A 44 10.79 -6.30 2.42
C VAL A 44 10.95 -5.74 1.01
N PHE A 45 11.55 -4.56 0.90
CA PHE A 45 11.77 -3.90 -0.39
C PHE A 45 12.84 -4.60 -1.24
N ASP A 46 13.87 -5.18 -0.62
CA ASP A 46 14.86 -5.99 -1.31
C ASP A 46 14.24 -7.25 -1.90
N ASN A 47 13.44 -7.98 -1.12
CA ASN A 47 12.72 -9.15 -1.61
C ASN A 47 11.73 -8.79 -2.74
N LEU A 48 11.01 -7.68 -2.58
CA LEU A 48 10.09 -7.17 -3.59
C LEU A 48 10.83 -6.81 -4.89
N TYR A 49 11.97 -6.14 -4.78
CA TYR A 49 12.82 -5.81 -5.92
C TYR A 49 13.36 -7.05 -6.62
N LEU A 50 13.86 -8.04 -5.85
CA LEU A 50 14.36 -9.30 -6.41
C LEU A 50 13.27 -10.06 -7.16
N MET A 51 12.05 -10.10 -6.60
CA MET A 51 10.89 -10.69 -7.26
C MET A 51 10.57 -9.95 -8.57
N ALA A 52 10.39 -8.62 -8.53
CA ALA A 52 10.07 -7.82 -9.71
C ALA A 52 11.14 -7.94 -10.79
N ARG A 53 12.41 -7.86 -10.41
CA ARG A 53 13.54 -8.00 -11.32
C ARG A 53 13.58 -9.37 -11.99
N ARG A 54 13.29 -10.46 -11.26
CA ARG A 54 13.23 -11.80 -11.84
C ARG A 54 12.17 -11.89 -12.94
N TYR A 55 10.96 -11.38 -12.69
CA TYR A 55 9.88 -11.40 -13.70
C TYR A 55 10.16 -10.45 -14.87
N SER A 56 10.85 -9.33 -14.64
CA SER A 56 11.25 -8.41 -15.70
C SER A 56 12.27 -9.02 -16.70
N ALA A 57 13.07 -9.99 -16.24
CA ALA A 57 14.07 -10.68 -17.06
C ALA A 57 13.50 -11.90 -17.80
N LEU A 58 12.37 -12.43 -17.34
CA LEU A 58 11.67 -13.54 -17.98
C LEU A 58 10.78 -13.02 -19.11
N ASP A 59 10.65 -13.82 -20.17
CA ASP A 59 9.64 -13.56 -21.19
C ASP A 59 8.31 -14.15 -20.75
N CYS A 60 7.51 -13.34 -20.06
CA CYS A 60 6.23 -13.73 -19.47
C CYS A 60 5.19 -12.61 -19.60
N GLU A 61 3.92 -12.93 -19.38
CA GLU A 61 2.78 -12.02 -19.50
C GLU A 61 2.97 -10.73 -18.66
N PHE A 62 3.53 -10.85 -17.47
CA PHE A 62 3.68 -9.73 -16.52
C PHE A 62 5.02 -8.99 -16.62
N LYS A 63 5.82 -9.25 -17.65
CA LYS A 63 7.16 -8.67 -17.82
C LYS A 63 7.16 -7.14 -17.74
N GLN A 64 6.23 -6.49 -18.44
CA GLN A 64 6.15 -5.02 -18.46
C GLN A 64 5.76 -4.44 -17.09
N ASP A 65 4.82 -5.05 -16.40
CA ASP A 65 4.39 -4.58 -15.08
C ASP A 65 5.49 -4.79 -14.03
N ALA A 66 6.21 -5.90 -14.12
CA ALA A 66 7.38 -6.17 -13.29
C ALA A 66 8.53 -5.18 -13.56
N MET A 67 8.76 -4.78 -14.81
CA MET A 67 9.70 -3.71 -15.16
C MET A 67 9.29 -2.36 -14.54
N ARG A 68 8.00 -2.00 -14.63
CA ARG A 68 7.47 -0.77 -14.02
C ARG A 68 7.67 -0.78 -12.50
N LEU A 69 7.35 -1.88 -11.82
CA LEU A 69 7.58 -2.03 -10.38
C LEU A 69 9.06 -1.92 -10.01
N THR A 70 9.95 -2.55 -10.79
CA THR A 70 11.40 -2.47 -10.58
C THR A 70 11.89 -1.02 -10.66
N ASN A 71 11.39 -0.25 -11.64
CA ASN A 71 11.68 1.17 -11.79
C ASN A 71 11.08 2.02 -10.65
N GLY A 72 9.87 1.66 -10.18
CA GLY A 72 9.23 2.29 -9.03
C GLY A 72 10.07 2.19 -7.75
N LEU A 73 10.80 1.09 -7.56
CA LEU A 73 11.60 0.83 -6.35
C LEU A 73 12.96 1.57 -6.32
N ILE A 74 13.35 2.30 -7.36
CA ILE A 74 14.67 2.93 -7.47
C ILE A 74 14.99 3.84 -6.27
N ASN A 75 14.06 4.72 -5.89
CA ASN A 75 14.31 5.69 -4.81
C ASN A 75 14.36 5.02 -3.44
N ILE A 76 13.44 4.08 -3.17
CA ILE A 76 13.46 3.31 -1.93
C ILE A 76 14.79 2.57 -1.77
N ARG A 77 15.28 1.95 -2.85
CA ARG A 77 16.60 1.30 -2.85
C ARG A 77 17.75 2.28 -2.70
N ALA A 78 17.67 3.46 -3.30
CA ALA A 78 18.70 4.49 -3.13
C ALA A 78 18.80 4.90 -1.65
N ILE A 79 17.66 5.10 -0.98
CA ILE A 79 17.60 5.43 0.45
C ILE A 79 18.22 4.31 1.29
N THR A 80 17.74 3.06 1.15
CA THR A 80 18.22 1.96 2.00
C THR A 80 19.70 1.64 1.78
N ASN A 81 20.18 1.66 0.53
CA ASN A 81 21.59 1.40 0.23
C ASN A 81 22.52 2.57 0.60
N HIS A 82 21.99 3.79 0.73
CA HIS A 82 22.75 4.95 1.18
C HIS A 82 22.98 4.94 2.69
N PHE A 83 21.90 4.70 3.46
CA PHE A 83 21.97 4.81 4.92
C PHE A 83 22.51 3.55 5.59
N ALA A 84 22.26 2.34 5.06
CA ALA A 84 22.79 1.10 5.64
C ALA A 84 24.30 1.12 5.94
N PRO A 85 25.20 1.44 4.98
CA PRO A 85 26.65 1.51 5.28
C PRO A 85 27.02 2.66 6.22
N LYS A 86 26.26 3.76 6.24
CA LYS A 86 26.51 4.90 7.12
C LYS A 86 26.14 4.58 8.57
N ILE A 87 25.03 3.89 8.78
CA ILE A 87 24.62 3.38 10.10
C ILE A 87 25.68 2.40 10.61
N GLN A 88 26.13 1.48 9.76
CA GLN A 88 27.17 0.51 10.13
C GLN A 88 28.50 1.20 10.50
N ALA A 89 28.97 2.15 9.70
CA ALA A 89 30.19 2.91 10.00
C ALA A 89 30.06 3.74 11.30
N TRP A 90 28.89 4.32 11.56
CA TRP A 90 28.63 5.05 12.79
C TRP A 90 28.67 4.11 14.00
N LEU A 91 28.04 2.94 13.93
CA LEU A 91 28.07 1.92 14.98
C LEU A 91 29.49 1.46 15.29
N GLU A 92 30.29 1.19 14.26
CA GLU A 92 31.70 0.82 14.40
C GLU A 92 32.50 1.92 15.09
N SER A 93 32.27 3.20 14.75
CA SER A 93 32.94 4.34 15.37
C SER A 93 32.61 4.51 16.86
N LYS A 94 31.44 4.02 17.29
CA LYS A 94 30.98 4.06 18.69
C LYS A 94 31.24 2.75 19.45
N GLY A 95 31.75 1.72 18.78
CA GLY A 95 31.92 0.39 19.37
C GLY A 95 30.60 -0.31 19.73
N LEU A 96 29.52 0.00 19.01
CA LEU A 96 28.19 -0.58 19.21
C LEU A 96 27.90 -1.63 18.14
N SER A 97 27.08 -2.62 18.47
CA SER A 97 26.64 -3.68 17.54
C SER A 97 25.22 -3.51 17.04
N THR A 98 24.35 -2.85 17.81
CA THR A 98 22.94 -2.63 17.47
C THR A 98 22.56 -1.18 17.74
N PRO A 99 21.98 -0.46 16.76
CA PRO A 99 21.57 0.92 16.95
C PRO A 99 20.20 1.02 17.64
N THR A 100 20.00 2.08 18.43
CA THR A 100 18.65 2.51 18.84
C THR A 100 17.99 3.34 17.75
N GLU A 101 16.69 3.59 17.87
CA GLU A 101 15.94 4.44 16.94
C GLU A 101 16.55 5.84 16.82
N GLU A 102 16.80 6.52 17.93
CA GLU A 102 17.38 7.87 17.95
C GLU A 102 18.78 7.92 17.30
N GLN A 103 19.56 6.85 17.43
CA GLN A 103 20.90 6.76 16.83
C GLN A 103 20.81 6.63 15.32
N VAL A 104 19.85 5.86 14.79
CA VAL A 104 19.61 5.81 13.35
C VAL A 104 19.10 7.16 12.85
N LEU A 105 18.18 7.81 13.57
CA LEU A 105 17.67 9.12 13.22
C LEU A 105 18.77 10.20 13.21
N GLU A 106 19.75 10.13 14.12
CA GLU A 106 20.93 11.01 14.10
C GLU A 106 21.73 10.85 12.80
N VAL A 107 22.00 9.60 12.39
CA VAL A 107 22.71 9.31 11.14
C VAL A 107 21.92 9.78 9.92
N VAL A 108 20.59 9.58 9.91
CA VAL A 108 19.71 10.01 8.83
C VAL A 108 19.79 11.54 8.65
N ARG A 109 19.55 12.29 9.73
CA ARG A 109 19.60 13.77 9.73
C ARG A 109 20.94 14.32 9.24
N GLY A 110 22.04 13.67 9.63
CA GLY A 110 23.39 14.10 9.29
C GLY A 110 23.85 13.77 7.85
N ASN A 111 23.04 13.06 7.05
CA ASN A 111 23.49 12.54 5.74
C ASN A 111 22.48 12.75 4.60
N TYR A 112 21.48 13.63 4.77
CA TYR A 112 20.51 13.99 3.72
C TYR A 112 21.14 14.62 2.49
N ASP A 113 22.12 15.49 2.69
CA ASP A 113 22.82 16.26 1.67
C ASP A 113 23.52 15.39 0.61
N SER A 114 24.02 14.22 1.03
CA SER A 114 24.71 13.27 0.16
C SER A 114 23.78 12.27 -0.52
N LEU A 115 22.49 12.22 -0.17
CA LEU A 115 21.52 11.33 -0.78
C LEU A 115 21.04 11.88 -2.13
N THR A 116 21.21 11.11 -3.20
CA THR A 116 20.69 11.46 -4.53
C THR A 116 19.52 10.56 -4.89
N LEU A 117 18.39 11.17 -5.25
CA LEU A 117 17.17 10.48 -5.65
C LEU A 117 16.81 10.78 -7.11
N LYS A 118 16.13 9.82 -7.74
CA LYS A 118 15.59 10.00 -9.09
C LYS A 118 14.25 10.73 -8.99
N LEU A 119 14.04 11.75 -9.82
CA LEU A 119 12.71 12.33 -9.99
C LEU A 119 11.77 11.30 -10.63
N GLN A 120 10.70 10.97 -9.90
CA GLN A 120 9.64 10.09 -10.37
C GLN A 120 8.58 10.95 -11.08
N ASP A 121 8.32 10.64 -12.34
CA ASP A 121 7.31 11.32 -13.14
C ASP A 121 5.90 10.80 -12.82
N SER A 122 4.88 11.65 -13.01
CA SER A 122 3.47 11.27 -13.01
C SER A 122 2.93 10.68 -11.69
N LEU A 123 3.55 10.98 -10.54
CA LEU A 123 3.02 10.58 -9.23
C LEU A 123 1.70 11.30 -8.87
N ASP A 124 1.45 12.45 -9.50
CA ASP A 124 0.24 13.27 -9.40
C ASP A 124 -0.88 12.76 -10.32
N GLN A 125 -0.55 11.90 -11.29
CA GLN A 125 -1.51 11.32 -12.22
C GLN A 125 -2.11 10.05 -11.60
N TYR A 126 -3.29 10.18 -11.00
CA TYR A 126 -4.10 9.05 -10.60
C TYR A 126 -5.30 8.88 -11.53
N GLU A 127 -5.65 7.64 -11.81
CA GLU A 127 -6.90 7.34 -12.51
C GLU A 127 -8.06 7.74 -11.59
N ARG A 128 -8.91 8.66 -12.06
CA ARG A 128 -10.12 9.02 -11.32
C ARG A 128 -10.97 7.77 -11.19
N TYR A 129 -11.49 7.55 -9.98
CA TYR A 129 -12.42 6.47 -9.73
C TYR A 129 -13.55 6.50 -10.77
N THR A 130 -13.67 5.40 -11.52
CA THR A 130 -14.71 5.24 -12.52
C THR A 130 -15.36 3.89 -12.30
N GLU A 131 -16.62 3.91 -11.83
CA GLU A 131 -17.37 2.69 -11.53
C GLU A 131 -17.62 1.83 -12.78
N LYS A 132 -17.80 2.48 -13.93
CA LYS A 132 -18.03 1.84 -15.23
C LYS A 132 -16.76 1.93 -16.10
N PRO A 133 -16.25 0.82 -16.66
CA PRO A 133 -16.77 -0.56 -16.55
C PRO A 133 -16.21 -1.35 -15.36
N THR A 134 -15.21 -0.82 -14.66
CA THR A 134 -14.29 -1.57 -13.80
C THR A 134 -14.95 -2.25 -12.59
N HIS A 135 -15.93 -1.59 -11.96
CA HIS A 135 -16.55 -2.08 -10.71
C HIS A 135 -18.01 -2.50 -10.88
N THR A 136 -18.59 -2.32 -12.06
CA THR A 136 -20.02 -2.59 -12.33
C THR A 136 -20.40 -4.04 -12.02
N SER A 137 -19.55 -5.01 -12.42
CA SER A 137 -19.82 -6.43 -12.16
C SER A 137 -19.79 -6.76 -10.66
N PHE A 138 -18.89 -6.13 -9.91
CA PHE A 138 -18.78 -6.34 -8.47
C PHE A 138 -20.05 -5.84 -7.76
N PHE A 139 -20.45 -4.59 -8.02
CA PHE A 139 -21.66 -4.02 -7.41
C PHE A 139 -22.93 -4.75 -7.85
N THR A 140 -23.02 -5.18 -9.11
CA THR A 140 -24.16 -5.98 -9.59
C THR A 140 -24.29 -7.29 -8.82
N THR A 141 -23.18 -8.00 -8.59
CA THR A 141 -23.17 -9.24 -7.82
C THR A 141 -23.51 -9.00 -6.35
N LEU A 142 -22.96 -7.94 -5.75
CA LEU A 142 -23.23 -7.57 -4.37
C LEU A 142 -24.72 -7.25 -4.14
N VAL A 143 -25.32 -6.42 -5.01
CA VAL A 143 -26.75 -6.08 -4.93
C VAL A 143 -27.62 -7.32 -5.10
N ARG A 144 -27.29 -8.21 -6.05
CA ARG A 144 -28.02 -9.49 -6.21
C ARG A 144 -27.91 -10.36 -4.97
N GLY A 145 -26.74 -10.42 -4.34
CA GLY A 145 -26.52 -11.16 -3.09
C GLY A 145 -27.42 -10.64 -1.97
N ILE A 146 -27.43 -9.33 -1.75
CA ILE A 146 -28.27 -8.68 -0.73
C ILE A 146 -29.76 -8.92 -1.01
N VAL A 147 -30.19 -8.79 -2.26
CA VAL A 147 -31.60 -9.03 -2.64
C VAL A 147 -32.00 -10.49 -2.37
N ASN A 148 -31.13 -11.44 -2.68
CA ASN A 148 -31.42 -12.86 -2.41
C ASN A 148 -31.47 -13.15 -0.91
N ASP A 149 -30.49 -12.65 -0.15
CA ASP A 149 -30.43 -12.83 1.31
C ASP A 149 -31.67 -12.23 2.00
N THR A 150 -31.99 -10.98 1.68
CA THR A 150 -33.20 -10.32 2.22
C THR A 150 -34.48 -11.07 1.85
N ARG A 151 -34.62 -11.55 0.60
CA ARG A 151 -35.79 -12.35 0.20
C ARG A 151 -35.88 -13.69 0.93
N SER A 152 -34.76 -14.34 1.22
CA SER A 152 -34.72 -15.60 1.96
C SER A 152 -34.97 -15.42 3.46
N ASN A 153 -34.61 -14.28 4.02
CA ASN A 153 -34.77 -13.96 5.45
C ASN A 153 -36.10 -13.27 5.77
N LEU A 154 -36.89 -12.91 4.77
CA LEU A 154 -38.26 -12.43 4.95
C LEU A 154 -39.20 -13.64 5.11
N ASP A 155 -39.58 -13.94 6.35
CA ASP A 155 -40.62 -14.92 6.66
C ASP A 155 -42.01 -14.32 6.37
N PHE A 156 -42.44 -14.45 5.12
CA PHE A 156 -43.81 -14.10 4.71
C PHE A 156 -44.87 -15.06 5.29
N GLY A 157 -44.47 -16.22 5.83
CA GLY A 157 -45.41 -17.23 6.33
C GLY A 157 -45.97 -16.91 7.72
N GLY A 158 -45.18 -16.26 8.59
CA GLY A 158 -45.58 -15.93 9.96
C GLY A 158 -46.38 -14.64 10.11
N MET A 159 -46.13 -13.64 9.26
CA MET A 159 -46.71 -12.30 9.44
C MET A 159 -48.20 -12.21 9.05
N ASP A 160 -48.62 -12.94 8.02
CA ASP A 160 -49.99 -12.86 7.51
C ASP A 160 -50.95 -13.76 8.31
N LEU A 161 -50.52 -14.98 8.65
CA LEU A 161 -51.38 -15.93 9.36
C LEU A 161 -51.69 -15.48 10.80
N GLN A 162 -50.72 -14.90 11.53
CA GLN A 162 -50.94 -14.41 12.89
C GLN A 162 -51.88 -13.21 12.93
N ALA A 163 -51.76 -12.29 11.96
CA ALA A 163 -52.63 -11.12 11.82
C ALA A 163 -54.06 -11.55 11.43
N ILE A 164 -54.19 -12.46 10.47
CA ILE A 164 -55.47 -13.04 10.05
C ILE A 164 -56.14 -13.80 11.20
N LEU A 165 -55.38 -14.63 11.94
CA LEU A 165 -55.93 -15.38 13.10
C LEU A 165 -56.36 -14.46 14.24
N GLN A 166 -55.66 -13.33 14.49
CA GLN A 166 -56.08 -12.35 15.47
C GLN A 166 -57.39 -11.65 15.07
N GLU A 167 -57.55 -11.27 13.80
CA GLU A 167 -58.82 -10.70 13.30
C GLU A 167 -59.99 -11.66 13.53
N PHE A 168 -59.83 -12.95 13.20
CA PHE A 168 -60.90 -13.95 13.42
C PHE A 168 -61.17 -14.26 14.89
N SER A 169 -60.17 -14.15 15.78
CA SER A 169 -60.38 -14.36 17.22
C SER A 169 -61.21 -13.27 17.90
N SER A 170 -61.26 -12.07 17.31
CA SER A 170 -62.04 -10.93 17.81
C SER A 170 -63.52 -10.94 17.39
N ILE A 171 -63.91 -11.90 16.55
CA ILE A 171 -65.26 -12.02 15.97
C ILE A 171 -66.09 -13.13 16.67
N SER A 172 -65.57 -13.80 17.69
CA SER A 172 -66.30 -14.81 18.50
C SER A 172 -66.83 -14.26 19.81
#